data_AF-A0A972YMM9-F1
#
_entry.id   AF-A0A972YMM9-F1
#
_cell.length_a   1.000
_cell.length_b   1.000
_cell.length_c   1.000
_cell.angle_alpha   90.00
_cell.angle_beta   90.00
_cell.angle_gamma   90.00
#
_symmetry.space_group_name_H-M   'P 1'
#
loop_
_entity.id
_entity.type
_entity.pdbx_description
1 polymer ?
#
loop_
_entity_poly.entity_id
_entity_poly.type
_entity_poly.pdbx_seq_one_letter_code
_entity_poly.pdbx_strand_id
1 'polypeptide(L)'
;SVTITVTEVTPQAVGQLIALFERAVGLYATLVNINAYHQPGVEAGKKAAAGVLELETKVIAALKESSKSLSAAGIAAKLGLDAQTELIFKLLTRLAANDRGISSSKGKTPDQTVFSAA
;
A
#
# COMPACT_ATOMS: atom_id res chain seq x y z
N SER A 1 14.96 33.16 3.80
CA SER A 1 14.82 32.31 2.60
C SER A 1 16.14 32.30 1.85
N VAL A 2 16.38 31.29 1.02
CA VAL A 2 17.52 31.27 0.08
C VAL A 2 16.93 31.22 -1.33
N THR A 3 17.37 32.11 -2.20
CA THR A 3 16.97 32.16 -3.62
C THR A 3 18.20 31.88 -4.47
N ILE A 4 18.11 30.88 -5.35
CA ILE A 4 19.14 30.56 -6.34
C ILE A 4 18.60 30.99 -7.70
N THR A 5 19.24 31.98 -8.31
CA THR A 5 18.86 32.50 -9.62
C THR A 5 19.75 31.89 -10.70
N VAL A 6 19.14 31.36 -11.75
CA VAL A 6 19.83 30.98 -13.00
C VAL A 6 19.35 31.88 -14.12
N THR A 7 20.26 32.24 -15.03
CA THR A 7 19.96 33.17 -16.13
C THR A 7 18.96 32.58 -17.14
N GLU A 8 19.08 31.28 -17.42
CA GLU A 8 18.21 30.54 -18.33
C GLU A 8 18.15 29.07 -17.92
N VAL A 9 17.04 28.39 -18.23
CA VAL A 9 16.88 26.95 -18.00
C VAL A 9 17.55 26.18 -19.15
N THR A 10 18.84 25.89 -18.97
CA THR A 10 19.63 25.07 -19.90
C THR A 10 19.97 23.70 -19.30
N PRO A 11 20.28 22.68 -20.10
CA PRO A 11 20.74 21.39 -19.58
C PRO A 11 21.92 21.52 -18.61
N GLN A 12 22.84 22.45 -18.88
CA GLN A 12 24.00 22.75 -18.04
C GLN A 12 23.56 23.34 -16.69
N ALA A 13 22.66 24.33 -16.70
CA ALA A 13 22.16 24.96 -15.47
C ALA A 13 21.40 23.94 -14.59
N VAL A 14 20.57 23.09 -15.18
CA VAL A 14 19.87 22.02 -14.46
C VAL A 14 20.87 21.01 -13.86
N GLY A 15 21.89 20.61 -14.63
CA GLY A 15 22.95 19.73 -14.13
C GLY A 15 23.72 20.31 -12.94
N GLN A 16 24.02 21.61 -12.96
CA GLN A 16 24.64 22.32 -11.84
C GLN A 16 23.75 22.31 -10.60
N LEU A 17 22.44 22.51 -10.75
CA LEU A 17 21.48 22.47 -9.64
C LEU A 17 21.36 21.07 -9.04
N ILE A 18 21.24 20.03 -9.86
CA ILE A 18 21.24 18.63 -9.40
C ILE A 18 22.52 18.37 -8.61
N ALA A 19 23.68 18.73 -9.20
CA ALA A 19 24.96 18.52 -8.57
C ALA A 19 25.04 19.24 -7.21
N LEU A 20 24.64 20.50 -7.14
CA LEU A 20 24.60 21.28 -5.90
C LEU A 20 23.80 20.57 -4.80
N PHE A 21 22.58 20.12 -5.10
CA PHE A 21 21.73 19.46 -4.09
C PHE A 21 22.22 18.07 -3.70
N GLU A 22 22.79 17.28 -4.62
CA GLU A 22 23.44 16.01 -4.28
C GLU A 22 24.57 16.19 -3.26
N ARG A 23 25.45 17.21 -3.44
CA ARG A 23 26.53 17.48 -2.49
C ARG A 23 25.98 18.04 -1.18
N ALA A 24 24.97 18.91 -1.23
CA ALA A 24 24.35 19.47 -0.02
C ALA A 24 23.74 18.37 0.87
N VAL A 25 23.04 17.39 0.29
CA VAL A 25 22.49 16.25 1.04
C VAL A 25 23.60 15.40 1.66
N GLY A 26 24.66 15.10 0.92
CA GLY A 26 25.81 14.34 1.44
C GLY A 26 26.55 15.06 2.58
N LEU A 27 26.78 16.37 2.44
CA LEU A 27 27.37 17.21 3.48
C LEU A 27 26.49 17.24 4.74
N TYR A 28 25.18 17.44 4.56
CA TYR A 28 24.25 17.45 5.69
C TYR A 28 24.23 16.11 6.43
N ALA A 29 24.17 14.99 5.71
CA ALA A 29 24.22 13.66 6.30
C ALA A 29 25.52 13.42 7.10
N THR A 30 26.65 13.91 6.59
CA THR A 30 27.94 13.87 7.29
C THR A 30 27.88 14.68 8.59
N LEU A 31 27.31 15.90 8.55
CA LEU A 31 27.19 16.77 9.73
C LEU A 31 26.33 16.15 10.85
N VAL A 32 25.28 15.42 10.49
CA VAL A 32 24.38 14.78 11.47
C VAL A 32 24.71 13.29 11.72
N ASN A 33 25.84 12.81 11.18
CA ASN A 33 26.34 11.44 11.35
C ASN A 33 25.32 10.34 10.97
N ILE A 34 24.70 10.49 9.79
CA ILE A 34 23.83 9.46 9.19
C ILE A 34 24.33 9.10 7.79
N ASN A 35 23.89 7.95 7.28
CA ASN A 35 24.20 7.55 5.92
C ASN A 35 23.09 8.04 4.96
N ALA A 36 23.45 8.91 4.00
CA ALA A 36 22.53 9.49 3.02
C ALA A 36 22.17 8.53 1.86
N TYR A 37 22.87 7.40 1.76
CA TYR A 37 22.86 6.52 0.59
C TYR A 37 22.11 5.20 0.80
N HIS A 38 21.57 4.97 2.00
CA HIS A 38 20.77 3.79 2.31
C HIS A 38 19.30 4.15 2.58
N GLN A 39 18.39 3.22 2.31
CA GLN A 39 16.95 3.42 2.46
C GLN A 39 16.27 2.26 3.22
N PRO A 40 16.69 1.92 4.45
CA PRO A 40 16.21 0.74 5.17
C PRO A 40 14.71 0.76 5.46
N GLY A 41 14.12 1.96 5.62
CA GLY A 41 12.69 2.12 5.92
C GLY A 41 11.74 1.61 4.84
N VAL A 42 12.20 1.44 3.60
CA VAL A 42 11.33 1.01 2.48
C VAL A 42 10.98 -0.47 2.55
N GLU A 43 11.85 -1.28 3.17
CA GLU A 43 11.71 -2.74 3.16
C GLU A 43 10.58 -3.24 4.06
N ALA A 44 10.34 -2.56 5.20
CA ALA A 44 9.23 -2.88 6.07
C ALA A 44 7.87 -2.68 5.37
N GLY A 45 7.72 -1.58 4.63
CA GLY A 45 6.52 -1.30 3.86
C GLY A 45 6.28 -2.31 2.74
N LYS A 46 7.33 -2.71 2.01
CA LYS A 46 7.24 -3.75 0.97
C LYS A 46 6.79 -5.09 1.54
N LYS A 47 7.36 -5.52 2.67
CA LYS A 47 6.98 -6.79 3.33
C LYS A 47 5.53 -6.77 3.80
N ALA A 48 5.10 -5.68 4.42
CA ALA A 48 3.71 -5.53 4.85
C ALA A 48 2.73 -5.56 3.65
N ALA A 49 3.06 -4.87 2.56
CA ALA A 49 2.24 -4.87 1.35
C ALA A 49 2.18 -6.26 0.68
N ALA A 50 3.30 -6.99 0.63
CA ALA A 50 3.33 -8.36 0.12
C ALA A 50 2.39 -9.28 0.91
N GLY A 51 2.39 -9.19 2.25
CA GLY A 51 1.47 -9.95 3.10
C GLY A 51 0.00 -9.64 2.81
N VAL A 52 -0.34 -8.38 2.53
CA VAL A 52 -1.70 -8.00 2.14
C VAL A 52 -2.09 -8.58 0.77
N LEU A 53 -1.17 -8.63 -0.20
CA LEU A 53 -1.42 -9.23 -1.51
C LEU A 53 -1.59 -10.75 -1.45
N GLU A 54 -0.84 -11.43 -0.59
CA GLU A 54 -1.02 -12.86 -0.33
C GLU A 54 -2.39 -13.13 0.30
N LEU A 55 -2.80 -12.31 1.27
CA LEU A 55 -4.12 -12.39 1.87
C LEU A 55 -5.23 -12.14 0.85
N GLU A 56 -5.07 -11.13 -0.02
CA GLU A 56 -5.99 -10.84 -1.12
C GLU A 56 -6.25 -12.08 -1.96
N THR A 57 -5.17 -12.75 -2.37
CA THR A 57 -5.23 -13.94 -3.23
C THR A 57 -5.97 -15.08 -2.55
N LYS A 58 -5.67 -15.36 -1.27
CA LYS A 58 -6.35 -16.41 -0.47
C LYS A 58 -7.84 -16.12 -0.28
N VAL A 59 -8.18 -14.87 0.03
CA VAL A 59 -9.56 -14.44 0.25
C VAL A 59 -10.38 -14.53 -1.05
N ILE A 60 -9.84 -14.07 -2.18
CA ILE A 60 -10.52 -14.17 -3.48
C ILE A 60 -10.72 -15.64 -3.87
N ALA A 61 -9.70 -16.49 -3.69
CA ALA A 61 -9.82 -17.93 -3.96
C ALA A 61 -10.92 -18.58 -3.10
N ALA A 62 -10.92 -18.31 -1.79
CA ALA A 62 -11.92 -18.84 -0.86
C ALA A 62 -13.35 -18.38 -1.21
N LEU A 63 -13.51 -17.15 -1.70
CA LEU A 63 -14.77 -16.60 -2.19
C LEU A 63 -15.21 -17.22 -3.51
N LYS A 64 -14.30 -17.48 -4.45
CA LYS A 64 -14.63 -18.13 -5.73
C LYS A 64 -15.05 -19.60 -5.55
N GLU A 65 -14.41 -20.31 -4.63
CA GLU A 65 -14.80 -21.69 -4.29
C GLU A 65 -16.16 -21.76 -3.60
N SER A 66 -16.53 -20.71 -2.87
CA SER A 66 -17.82 -20.63 -2.21
C SER A 66 -18.84 -19.98 -3.15
N SER A 67 -19.71 -20.78 -3.77
CA SER A 67 -20.81 -20.30 -4.63
C SER A 67 -21.90 -19.50 -3.89
N LYS A 68 -21.63 -19.01 -2.67
CA LYS A 68 -22.55 -18.28 -1.80
C LYS A 68 -21.85 -17.03 -1.26
N SER A 69 -22.62 -15.96 -1.04
CA SER A 69 -22.12 -14.76 -0.39
C SER A 69 -21.69 -15.05 1.05
N LEU A 70 -20.50 -14.60 1.43
CA LEU A 70 -19.92 -14.81 2.77
C LEU A 70 -19.62 -13.47 3.44
N SER A 71 -19.76 -13.41 4.76
CA SER A 71 -19.25 -12.27 5.54
C SER A 71 -17.73 -12.36 5.69
N ALA A 72 -17.09 -11.23 6.02
CA ALA A 72 -15.65 -11.20 6.29
C ALA A 72 -15.26 -12.16 7.43
N ALA A 73 -16.09 -12.27 8.48
CA ALA A 73 -15.89 -13.24 9.56
C ALA A 73 -16.01 -14.69 9.09
N GLY A 74 -16.96 -14.99 8.19
CA GLY A 74 -17.09 -16.34 7.60
C GLY A 74 -15.88 -16.74 6.76
N ILE A 75 -15.29 -15.80 6.01
CA ILE A 75 -14.06 -16.04 5.24
C ILE A 75 -12.86 -16.19 6.17
N ALA A 76 -12.75 -15.35 7.20
CA ALA A 76 -11.69 -15.42 8.19
C ALA A 76 -11.69 -16.79 8.90
N ALA A 77 -12.86 -17.26 9.36
CA ALA A 77 -13.02 -18.57 9.99
C ALA A 77 -12.67 -19.72 9.03
N LYS A 78 -13.09 -19.65 7.75
CA LYS A 78 -12.76 -20.67 6.73
C LYS A 78 -11.25 -20.76 6.48
N LEU A 79 -10.53 -19.64 6.60
CA LEU A 79 -9.08 -19.56 6.40
C LEU A 79 -8.27 -19.71 7.69
N GLY A 80 -8.91 -19.81 8.86
CA GLY A 80 -8.24 -19.81 10.17
C GLY A 80 -7.53 -18.50 10.50
N LEU A 81 -8.03 -17.36 10.02
CA LEU A 81 -7.42 -16.03 10.12
C LEU A 81 -8.31 -15.04 10.89
N ASP A 82 -8.91 -15.47 12.00
CA ASP A 82 -9.88 -14.66 12.76
C ASP A 82 -9.32 -13.30 13.22
N ALA A 83 -8.03 -13.27 13.59
CA ALA A 83 -7.32 -12.04 13.97
C ALA A 83 -7.22 -11.00 12.84
N GLN A 84 -7.41 -11.41 11.58
CA GLN A 84 -7.32 -10.55 10.40
C GLN A 84 -8.69 -10.19 9.82
N THR A 85 -9.79 -10.48 10.53
CA THR A 85 -11.17 -10.22 10.05
C THR A 85 -11.38 -8.76 9.60
N GLU A 86 -10.86 -7.79 10.35
CA GLU A 86 -10.96 -6.36 9.98
C GLU A 86 -10.22 -6.06 8.67
N LEU A 87 -9.02 -6.62 8.51
CA LEU A 87 -8.20 -6.44 7.32
C LEU A 87 -8.89 -7.05 6.09
N ILE A 88 -9.46 -8.25 6.24
CA ILE A 88 -10.24 -8.94 5.20
C ILE A 88 -11.47 -8.10 4.81
N PHE A 89 -12.21 -7.57 5.79
CA PHE A 89 -13.36 -6.70 5.52
C PHE A 89 -12.97 -5.45 4.73
N LYS A 90 -11.92 -4.74 5.17
CA LYS A 90 -11.40 -3.54 4.48
C LYS A 90 -10.93 -3.86 3.07
N LEU A 91 -10.24 -4.99 2.90
CA LEU A 91 -9.75 -5.47 1.62
C LEU A 91 -10.91 -5.74 0.65
N LEU A 92 -11.91 -6.51 1.07
CA LEU A 92 -13.07 -6.84 0.24
C LEU A 92 -13.91 -5.62 -0.11
N THR A 93 -14.09 -4.70 0.85
CA THR A 93 -14.77 -3.43 0.61
C THR A 93 -14.05 -2.60 -0.45
N ARG A 94 -12.71 -2.53 -0.38
CA ARG A 94 -11.90 -1.87 -1.40
C ARG A 94 -12.01 -2.57 -2.75
N LEU A 95 -11.96 -3.90 -2.81
CA LEU A 95 -12.09 -4.63 -4.07
C LEU A 95 -13.44 -4.41 -4.73
N ALA A 96 -14.52 -4.43 -3.95
CA ALA A 96 -15.88 -4.17 -4.43
C ALA A 96 -16.06 -2.73 -4.89
N ALA A 97 -15.47 -1.75 -4.19
CA ALA A 97 -15.54 -0.34 -4.59
C ALA A 97 -14.74 0.02 -5.85
N ASN A 98 -13.81 -0.85 -6.27
CA ASN A 98 -12.97 -0.64 -7.46
C ASN A 98 -13.27 -1.65 -8.59
N ASP A 99 -14.44 -2.31 -8.55
CA ASP A 99 -14.88 -3.28 -9.56
C ASP A 99 -13.87 -4.40 -9.86
N ARG A 100 -13.12 -4.86 -8.85
CA ARG A 100 -12.07 -5.89 -8.98
C ARG A 100 -12.62 -7.31 -8.85
N GLY A 101 -13.76 -7.60 -9.49
CA GLY A 101 -14.37 -8.94 -9.53
C GLY A 101 -14.99 -9.43 -8.23
N ILE A 102 -15.29 -8.52 -7.30
CA ILE A 102 -16.00 -8.79 -6.04
C ILE A 102 -17.21 -7.87 -5.96
N SER A 103 -18.37 -8.42 -5.61
CA SER A 103 -19.57 -7.67 -5.31
C SER A 103 -19.80 -7.64 -3.80
N SER A 104 -20.30 -6.52 -3.27
CA SER A 104 -20.66 -6.37 -1.85
C SER A 104 -22.13 -6.02 -1.68
N SER A 105 -22.83 -6.74 -0.81
CA SER A 105 -24.15 -6.33 -0.30
C SER A 105 -23.98 -5.79 1.12
N LYS A 106 -24.21 -4.48 1.27
CA LYS A 106 -23.99 -3.76 2.53
C LYS A 106 -25.09 -4.08 3.53
N GLY A 107 -24.69 -4.53 4.72
CA GLY A 107 -25.57 -4.64 5.89
C GLY A 107 -25.63 -3.32 6.67
N LYS A 108 -26.43 -3.27 7.76
CA LYS A 108 -26.47 -2.09 8.65
C LYS A 108 -25.18 -1.94 9.46
N THR A 109 -24.46 -3.04 9.67
CA THR A 109 -23.18 -3.12 10.38
C THR A 109 -22.12 -3.84 9.52
N PRO A 110 -20.81 -3.63 9.76
CA PRO A 110 -19.74 -4.29 9.01
C PRO A 110 -19.83 -5.83 9.00
N ASP A 111 -20.23 -6.39 10.14
CA ASP A 111 -20.49 -7.81 10.40
C ASP A 111 -21.66 -8.38 9.59
N GLN A 112 -22.62 -7.55 9.19
CA GLN A 112 -23.75 -7.94 8.34
C GLN A 112 -23.46 -7.78 6.84
N THR A 113 -22.32 -7.21 6.47
CA THR A 113 -21.95 -7.04 5.06
C THR A 113 -21.45 -8.36 4.50
N VAL A 114 -21.99 -8.75 3.36
CA VAL A 114 -21.63 -10.00 2.66
C VAL A 114 -21.00 -9.68 1.31
N PHE A 115 -20.03 -10.51 0.94
CA PHE A 115 -19.26 -10.40 -0.30
C PHE A 115 -19.45 -11.66 -1.14
N SER A 116 -19.48 -11.49 -2.46
CA SER A 116 -19.51 -12.59 -3.42
C SER A 116 -18.53 -12.31 -4.55
N ALA A 117 -18.01 -13.37 -5.18
CA ALA A 117 -17.32 -13.22 -6.46
C ALA A 117 -18.33 -12.72 -7.51
N ALA A 118 -17.92 -11.75 -8.33
CA ALA A 118 -18.70 -11.29 -9.49
C ALA A 118 -18.50 -12.23 -10.68
#